data_AF-A0A0S2SKJ2-F1
#
_entry.id   AF-A0A0S2SKJ2-F1
#
_cell.length_a   1.000
_cell.length_b   1.000
_cell.length_c   1.000
_cell.angle_alpha   90.00
_cell.angle_beta   90.00
_cell.angle_gamma   90.00
#
_symmetry.space_group_name_H-M   'P 1'
#
loop_
_entity.id
_entity.type
_entity.pdbx_description
1 polymer ?
#
loop_
_entity_poly.entity_id
_entity_poly.type
_entity_poly.pdbx_seq_one_letter_code
_entity_poly.pdbx_strand_id
1 'polypeptide(L)'
;MDNQAVTESREIRHSSLRRWLEPVLVLTILGSLFGYLGSQMGLSAMVNTLFNTAHQLLLNTVLFIMGITVLSGALSQLLSEFGVIRLLEVLLAPLMKPVFRLPGRTALAALMTFFSDNPAVISLARDSRFRKGFTPWQLVSLTNFGTAFGMGLIVVTFMATLQLGGVAPPSRRP
;
A
#
# COMPACT_ATOMS: atom_id res chain seq x y z
N MET A 1 -19.80 -31.12 -41.66
CA MET A 1 -20.03 -29.89 -40.86
C MET A 1 -20.56 -30.20 -39.46
N ASP A 2 -20.87 -31.45 -39.13
CA ASP A 2 -21.43 -31.84 -37.81
C ASP A 2 -20.39 -32.05 -36.69
N ASN A 3 -19.11 -32.28 -37.01
CA ASN A 3 -18.10 -32.61 -36.00
C ASN A 3 -17.48 -31.38 -35.29
N GLN A 4 -17.68 -30.17 -35.83
CA GLN A 4 -17.19 -28.92 -35.21
C GLN A 4 -18.15 -28.41 -34.13
N ALA A 5 -19.47 -28.54 -34.32
CA ALA A 5 -20.48 -28.13 -33.35
C ALA A 5 -20.44 -28.97 -32.05
N VAL A 6 -20.14 -30.27 -32.14
CA VAL A 6 -20.05 -31.17 -30.97
C VAL A 6 -18.80 -30.90 -30.12
N THR A 7 -17.71 -30.47 -30.76
CA THR A 7 -16.43 -30.19 -30.09
C THR A 7 -16.49 -28.85 -29.34
N GLU A 8 -17.06 -27.80 -29.95
CA GLU A 8 -17.31 -26.50 -29.29
C GLU A 8 -18.22 -26.64 -28.06
N SER A 9 -19.26 -27.47 -28.18
CA SER A 9 -20.22 -27.74 -27.09
C SER A 9 -19.59 -28.40 -25.85
N ARG A 10 -18.53 -29.22 -26.04
CA ARG A 10 -17.81 -29.88 -24.93
C ARG A 10 -16.81 -28.95 -24.25
N GLU A 11 -16.11 -28.11 -25.00
CA GLU A 11 -15.11 -27.17 -24.45
C GLU A 11 -15.76 -26.02 -23.66
N ILE A 12 -16.91 -25.53 -24.14
CA ILE A 12 -17.73 -24.54 -23.42
C ILE A 12 -18.25 -25.11 -22.10
N ARG A 13 -18.67 -26.39 -22.08
CA ARG A 13 -19.17 -27.05 -20.86
C ARG A 13 -18.06 -27.33 -19.82
N HIS A 14 -16.84 -27.62 -20.26
CA HIS A 14 -15.71 -27.85 -19.36
C HIS A 14 -15.18 -26.54 -18.73
N SER A 15 -15.21 -25.43 -19.48
CA SER A 15 -14.87 -24.11 -18.94
C SER A 15 -15.93 -23.59 -17.95
N SER A 16 -17.21 -23.94 -18.12
CA SER A 16 -18.27 -23.53 -17.19
C SER A 16 -18.18 -24.27 -15.85
N LEU A 17 -17.84 -25.57 -15.82
CA LEU A 17 -17.73 -26.34 -14.58
C LEU A 17 -16.52 -25.92 -13.73
N ARG A 18 -15.37 -25.63 -14.36
CA ARG A 18 -14.17 -25.15 -13.66
C ARG A 18 -14.41 -23.81 -12.96
N ARG A 19 -15.17 -22.91 -13.60
CA ARG A 19 -15.60 -21.61 -13.03
C ARG A 19 -16.46 -21.75 -11.78
N TRP A 20 -17.17 -22.86 -11.58
CA TRP A 20 -17.96 -23.12 -10.36
C TRP A 20 -17.17 -23.90 -9.31
N LEU A 21 -16.22 -24.72 -9.72
CA LEU A 21 -15.33 -25.46 -8.81
C LEU A 21 -14.38 -24.54 -8.03
N GLU A 22 -13.80 -23.53 -8.68
CA GLU A 22 -12.91 -22.56 -8.04
C GLU A 22 -13.56 -21.80 -6.85
N PRO A 23 -14.73 -21.16 -7.01
CA PRO A 23 -15.37 -20.46 -5.90
C PRO A 23 -15.87 -21.42 -4.82
N VAL A 24 -16.37 -22.61 -5.18
CA VAL A 24 -16.82 -23.61 -4.21
C VAL A 24 -15.64 -24.09 -3.36
N LEU A 25 -14.50 -24.37 -3.98
CA LEU A 25 -13.29 -24.83 -3.28
C LEU A 25 -12.77 -23.78 -2.30
N VAL A 26 -12.69 -22.50 -2.72
CA VAL A 26 -12.31 -21.39 -1.83
C VAL A 26 -13.30 -21.24 -0.68
N LEU A 27 -14.61 -21.34 -0.94
CA LEU A 27 -15.64 -21.21 0.08
C LEU A 27 -15.58 -22.35 1.10
N THR A 28 -15.27 -23.59 0.67
CA THR A 28 -15.06 -24.71 1.59
C THR A 28 -13.80 -24.54 2.45
N ILE A 29 -12.69 -24.06 1.87
CA ILE A 29 -11.45 -23.82 2.63
C ILE A 29 -11.67 -22.69 3.65
N LEU A 30 -12.26 -21.58 3.23
CA LEU A 30 -12.54 -20.44 4.09
C LEU A 30 -13.57 -20.80 5.16
N GLY A 31 -14.64 -21.51 4.80
CA GLY A 31 -15.66 -22.00 5.72
C GLY A 31 -15.08 -22.96 6.75
N SER A 32 -14.15 -23.84 6.36
CA SER A 32 -13.43 -24.73 7.30
C SER A 32 -12.54 -23.95 8.25
N LEU A 33 -11.84 -22.91 7.77
CA LEU A 33 -10.98 -22.06 8.61
C LEU A 33 -11.81 -21.29 9.65
N PHE A 34 -12.86 -20.62 9.21
CA PHE A 34 -13.77 -19.88 10.11
C PHE A 34 -14.55 -20.83 11.03
N GLY A 35 -14.90 -22.03 10.55
CA GLY A 35 -15.52 -23.07 11.36
C GLY A 35 -14.59 -23.58 12.46
N TYR A 36 -13.31 -23.79 12.16
CA TYR A 36 -12.29 -24.20 13.14
C TYR A 36 -12.02 -23.11 14.20
N LEU A 37 -11.88 -21.85 13.76
CA LEU A 37 -11.74 -20.71 14.67
C LEU A 37 -12.99 -20.53 15.56
N GLY A 38 -14.16 -20.67 14.96
CA GLY A 38 -15.45 -20.64 15.64
C GLY A 38 -15.63 -21.78 16.64
N SER A 39 -15.11 -22.99 16.37
CA SER A 39 -15.19 -24.11 17.31
C SER A 39 -14.27 -23.96 18.52
N GLN A 40 -13.11 -23.30 18.38
CA GLN A 40 -12.17 -23.10 19.47
C GLN A 40 -12.55 -21.93 20.39
N MET A 41 -13.06 -20.83 19.83
CA MET A 41 -13.28 -19.58 20.57
C MET A 41 -14.77 -19.24 20.75
N GLY A 42 -15.67 -19.91 20.02
CA GLY A 42 -17.08 -19.53 19.92
C GLY A 42 -17.32 -18.44 18.87
N LEU A 43 -18.42 -18.57 18.12
CA LEU A 43 -18.73 -17.67 17.00
C LEU A 43 -18.89 -16.20 17.46
N SER A 44 -19.46 -15.96 18.63
CA SER A 44 -19.66 -14.62 19.19
C SER A 44 -18.34 -13.94 19.58
N ALA A 45 -17.42 -14.66 20.22
CA ALA A 45 -16.12 -14.12 20.61
C ALA A 45 -15.24 -13.82 19.39
N MET A 46 -15.25 -14.72 18.38
CA MET A 46 -14.51 -14.52 17.13
C MET A 46 -14.95 -13.24 16.41
N VAL A 47 -16.25 -13.04 16.26
CA VAL A 47 -16.82 -11.84 15.62
C VAL A 47 -16.49 -10.58 16.43
N ASN A 48 -16.57 -10.65 17.75
CA ASN A 48 -16.25 -9.51 18.62
C ASN A 48 -14.76 -9.12 18.56
N THR A 49 -13.85 -10.10 18.50
CA THR A 49 -12.42 -9.83 18.30
C THR A 49 -12.15 -9.21 16.94
N LEU A 50 -12.75 -9.75 15.87
CA LEU A 50 -12.63 -9.19 14.51
C LEU A 50 -13.08 -7.72 14.45
N PHE A 51 -14.25 -7.41 15.03
CA PHE A 51 -14.76 -6.04 15.06
C PHE A 51 -13.89 -5.12 15.92
N ASN A 52 -13.44 -5.56 17.10
CA ASN A 52 -12.58 -4.74 17.95
C ASN A 52 -11.22 -4.47 17.29
N THR A 53 -10.61 -5.46 16.65
CA THR A 53 -9.35 -5.26 15.91
C THR A 53 -9.55 -4.33 14.72
N ALA A 54 -10.59 -4.55 13.90
CA ALA A 54 -10.89 -3.67 12.78
C ALA A 54 -11.16 -2.24 13.23
N HIS A 55 -11.90 -2.08 14.34
CA HIS A 55 -12.19 -0.78 14.92
C HIS A 55 -10.93 -0.08 15.44
N GLN A 56 -10.01 -0.80 16.10
CA GLN A 56 -8.74 -0.24 16.56
C GLN A 56 -7.84 0.17 15.38
N LEU A 57 -7.74 -0.65 14.33
CA LEU A 57 -7.00 -0.28 13.13
C LEU A 57 -7.60 0.96 12.46
N LEU A 58 -8.92 1.03 12.39
CA LEU A 58 -9.61 2.16 11.77
C LEU A 58 -9.44 3.44 12.61
N LEU A 59 -9.75 3.42 13.90
CA LEU A 59 -9.66 4.63 14.71
C LEU A 59 -8.21 5.03 15.01
N ASN A 60 -7.38 4.11 15.45
CA ASN A 60 -6.04 4.48 15.91
C ASN A 60 -5.07 4.56 14.75
N THR A 61 -5.07 3.60 13.83
CA THR A 61 -4.07 3.56 12.76
C THR A 61 -4.45 4.47 11.60
N VAL A 62 -5.70 4.43 11.11
CA VAL A 62 -6.10 5.26 9.97
C VAL A 62 -6.14 6.74 10.35
N LEU A 63 -6.69 7.13 11.50
CA LEU A 63 -6.68 8.55 11.90
C LEU A 63 -5.27 9.06 12.19
N PHE A 64 -4.38 8.22 12.74
CA PHE A 64 -2.99 8.58 12.95
C PHE A 64 -2.25 8.82 11.63
N ILE A 65 -2.34 7.89 10.68
CA ILE A 65 -1.74 8.05 9.34
C ILE A 65 -2.40 9.23 8.61
N MET A 66 -3.71 9.40 8.71
CA MET A 66 -4.43 10.55 8.14
C MET A 66 -3.87 11.88 8.69
N GLY A 67 -3.67 12.00 10.00
CA GLY A 67 -3.06 13.18 10.62
C GLY A 67 -1.67 13.49 10.06
N ILE A 68 -0.82 12.47 9.92
CA ILE A 68 0.53 12.61 9.32
C ILE A 68 0.43 13.06 7.87
N THR A 69 -0.45 12.46 7.07
CA THR A 69 -0.61 12.81 5.64
C THR A 69 -1.12 14.24 5.45
N VAL A 70 -2.05 14.71 6.29
CA VAL A 70 -2.58 16.09 6.25
C VAL A 70 -1.49 17.09 6.63
N LEU A 71 -0.75 16.83 7.72
CA LEU A 71 0.33 17.71 8.16
C LEU A 71 1.46 17.76 7.12
N SER A 72 1.86 16.61 6.58
CA SER A 72 2.86 16.49 5.52
C SER A 72 2.41 17.21 4.24
N GLY A 73 1.14 17.07 3.85
CA GLY A 73 0.56 17.74 2.69
C GLY A 73 0.56 19.27 2.84
N ALA A 74 0.17 19.78 4.00
CA ALA A 74 0.21 21.21 4.31
C ALA A 74 1.65 21.75 4.31
N LEU A 75 2.59 21.03 4.93
CA LEU A 75 4.00 21.40 4.94
C LEU A 75 4.61 21.40 3.53
N SER A 76 4.27 20.39 2.71
CA SER A 76 4.67 20.28 1.31
C SER A 76 4.25 21.50 0.51
N GLN A 77 2.99 21.91 0.62
CA GLN A 77 2.47 23.08 -0.08
C GLN A 77 3.20 24.36 0.34
N LEU A 78 3.45 24.53 1.64
CA LEU A 78 4.21 25.65 2.18
C LEU A 78 5.66 25.67 1.62
N LEU A 79 6.36 24.53 1.65
CA LEU A 79 7.72 24.42 1.08
C LEU A 79 7.75 24.66 -0.43
N SER A 80 6.65 24.38 -1.14
CA SER A 80 6.51 24.70 -2.56
C SER A 80 6.45 26.19 -2.82
N GLU A 81 5.73 26.94 -2.00
CA GLU A 81 5.56 28.39 -2.14
C GLU A 81 6.87 29.14 -1.90
N PHE A 82 7.70 28.70 -0.96
CA PHE A 82 9.02 29.28 -0.69
C PHE A 82 10.13 28.81 -1.65
N GLY A 83 9.81 27.97 -2.65
CA GLY A 83 10.79 27.49 -3.64
C GLY A 83 11.80 26.46 -3.11
N VAL A 84 11.66 26.02 -1.85
CA VAL A 84 12.55 25.01 -1.20
C VAL A 84 12.51 23.69 -1.97
N ILE A 85 11.32 23.32 -2.47
CA ILE A 85 11.12 22.15 -3.33
C ILE A 85 12.06 22.17 -4.54
N ARG A 86 12.30 23.34 -5.15
CA ARG A 86 13.15 23.47 -6.33
C ARG A 86 14.63 23.27 -6.01
N LEU A 87 15.04 23.65 -4.79
CA LEU A 87 16.38 23.40 -4.27
C LEU A 87 16.61 21.90 -4.04
N LEU A 88 15.61 21.22 -3.49
CA LEU A 88 15.63 19.79 -3.20
C LEU A 88 15.64 18.95 -4.48
N GLU A 89 14.94 19.40 -5.53
CA GLU A 89 15.01 18.82 -6.88
C GLU A 89 16.43 18.84 -7.43
N VAL A 90 17.14 19.98 -7.32
CA VAL A 90 18.52 20.12 -7.79
C VAL A 90 19.49 19.27 -6.96
N LEU A 91 19.27 19.17 -5.65
CA LEU A 91 20.10 18.38 -4.75
C LEU A 91 19.97 16.86 -4.99
N LEU A 92 18.77 16.36 -5.28
CA LEU A 92 18.53 14.94 -5.54
C LEU A 92 18.65 14.54 -7.02
N ALA A 93 18.63 15.50 -7.97
CA ALA A 93 18.91 15.25 -9.38
C ALA A 93 20.20 14.44 -9.65
N PRO A 94 21.35 14.70 -8.99
CA PRO A 94 22.55 13.88 -9.16
C PRO A 94 22.39 12.44 -8.66
N LEU A 95 21.52 12.19 -7.68
CA LEU A 95 21.26 10.85 -7.15
C LEU A 95 20.33 10.02 -8.08
N MET A 96 19.42 10.68 -8.80
CA MET A 96 18.46 9.99 -9.68
C MET A 96 19.04 9.55 -11.03
N LYS A 97 20.08 10.22 -11.54
CA LYS A 97 20.78 9.83 -12.78
C LYS A 97 21.37 8.40 -12.73
N PRO A 98 22.12 8.00 -11.70
CA PRO A 98 22.73 6.66 -11.64
C PRO A 98 21.75 5.55 -11.22
N VAL A 99 20.82 5.82 -10.31
CA VAL A 99 19.98 4.75 -9.73
C VAL A 99 18.75 4.44 -10.60
N PHE A 100 18.10 5.44 -11.22
CA PHE A 100 16.83 5.23 -11.94
C PHE A 100 16.77 5.82 -13.36
N ARG A 101 17.77 6.58 -13.82
CA ARG A 101 17.76 7.28 -15.13
C ARG A 101 16.49 8.15 -15.34
N LEU A 102 15.92 8.67 -14.26
CA LEU A 102 14.72 9.50 -14.27
C LEU A 102 15.08 11.00 -14.23
N PRO A 103 14.26 11.90 -14.83
CA PRO A 103 14.48 13.34 -14.77
C PRO A 103 14.37 13.83 -13.32
N GLY A 104 15.25 14.73 -12.87
CA GLY A 104 15.37 15.15 -11.45
C GLY A 104 14.06 15.55 -10.75
N ARG A 105 13.06 15.99 -11.51
CA ARG A 105 11.67 16.20 -11.07
C ARG A 105 11.08 15.01 -10.30
N THR A 106 11.46 13.76 -10.60
CA THR A 106 10.98 12.56 -9.88
C THR A 106 11.42 12.46 -8.43
N ALA A 107 12.49 13.14 -8.04
CA ALA A 107 12.98 13.11 -6.68
C ALA A 107 11.97 13.70 -5.69
N LEU A 108 11.19 14.68 -6.15
CA LEU A 108 10.13 15.30 -5.36
C LEU A 108 8.97 14.35 -5.10
N ALA A 109 8.61 13.54 -6.09
CA ALA A 109 7.62 12.49 -5.88
C ALA A 109 8.12 11.51 -4.82
N ALA A 110 9.37 11.07 -4.90
CA ALA A 110 9.95 10.15 -3.91
C ALA A 110 9.91 10.69 -2.47
N LEU A 111 10.23 11.97 -2.29
CA LEU A 111 10.14 12.64 -0.99
C LEU A 111 8.69 12.79 -0.52
N MET A 112 7.76 13.11 -1.41
CA MET A 112 6.33 13.16 -1.06
C MET A 112 5.80 11.78 -0.65
N THR A 113 6.22 10.70 -1.31
CA THR A 113 5.87 9.34 -0.88
C THR A 113 6.52 8.99 0.46
N PHE A 114 7.77 9.41 0.67
CA PHE A 114 8.45 9.17 1.94
C PHE A 114 7.65 9.79 3.10
N PHE A 115 7.12 11.00 2.95
CA PHE A 115 6.36 11.64 4.03
C PHE A 115 4.86 11.32 4.08
N SER A 116 4.23 10.99 2.95
CA SER A 116 2.76 10.99 2.80
C SER A 116 2.18 9.78 2.08
N ASP A 117 3.01 8.78 1.76
CA ASP A 117 2.60 7.51 1.14
C ASP A 117 2.20 7.63 -0.36
N ASN A 118 1.96 6.48 -0.99
CA ASN A 118 1.67 6.35 -2.43
C ASN A 118 0.47 7.19 -2.96
N PRO A 119 -0.62 7.43 -2.21
CA PRO A 119 -1.73 8.27 -2.69
C PRO A 119 -1.35 9.74 -2.90
N ALA A 120 -0.47 10.30 -2.07
CA ALA A 120 -0.03 11.69 -2.18
C ALA A 120 0.89 11.92 -3.39
N VAL A 121 1.67 10.91 -3.78
CA VAL A 121 2.42 10.96 -5.04
C VAL A 121 1.54 10.81 -6.25
N ILE A 122 0.47 10.03 -6.16
CA ILE A 122 -0.49 9.89 -7.26
C ILE A 122 -1.21 11.22 -7.52
N SER A 123 -1.54 12.01 -6.49
CA SER A 123 -2.13 13.34 -6.68
C SER A 123 -1.13 14.31 -7.34
N LEU A 124 0.14 14.28 -6.93
CA LEU A 124 1.21 15.08 -7.54
C LEU A 124 1.52 14.66 -8.99
N ALA A 125 1.54 13.36 -9.25
CA ALA A 125 1.76 12.77 -10.58
C ALA A 125 0.58 12.99 -11.54
N ARG A 126 -0.62 13.31 -11.02
CA ARG A 126 -1.77 13.74 -11.82
C ARG A 126 -1.74 15.24 -12.16
N ASP A 127 -0.91 16.05 -11.50
CA ASP A 127 -0.78 17.47 -11.86
C ASP A 127 -0.16 17.61 -13.27
N SER A 128 -0.85 18.35 -14.14
CA SER A 128 -0.43 18.65 -15.51
C SER A 128 0.94 19.33 -15.59
N ARG A 129 1.32 20.09 -14.54
CA ARG A 129 2.64 20.74 -14.43
C ARG A 129 3.76 19.75 -14.17
N PHE A 130 3.46 18.63 -13.52
CA PHE A 130 4.41 17.56 -13.24
C PHE A 130 4.47 16.57 -14.41
N ARG A 131 3.34 16.30 -15.08
CA ARG A 131 3.27 15.43 -16.27
C ARG A 131 3.91 16.01 -17.53
N LYS A 132 3.95 17.35 -17.68
CA LYS A 132 4.62 18.01 -18.81
C LYS A 132 6.13 17.82 -18.71
N GLY A 133 6.63 16.75 -19.34
CA GLY A 133 8.06 16.39 -19.37
C GLY A 133 8.34 14.91 -19.09
N PHE A 134 7.32 14.10 -18.82
CA PHE A 134 7.45 12.67 -18.52
C PHE A 134 6.98 11.78 -19.65
N THR A 135 7.76 10.75 -19.97
CA THR A 135 7.31 9.64 -20.80
C THR A 135 6.51 8.63 -19.96
N PRO A 136 5.55 7.89 -20.55
CA PRO A 136 4.68 6.96 -19.81
C PRO A 136 5.46 5.90 -19.02
N TRP A 137 6.61 5.45 -19.52
CA TRP A 137 7.51 4.51 -18.84
C TRP A 137 8.12 5.09 -17.55
N GLN A 138 8.40 6.38 -17.54
CA GLN A 138 8.96 7.06 -16.36
C GLN A 138 7.90 7.23 -15.26
N LEU A 139 6.61 7.35 -15.61
CA LEU A 139 5.52 7.32 -14.62
C LEU A 139 5.43 5.97 -13.91
N VAL A 140 5.53 4.86 -14.65
CA VAL A 140 5.46 3.51 -14.06
C VAL A 140 6.65 3.25 -13.12
N SER A 141 7.87 3.63 -13.54
CA SER A 141 9.06 3.51 -12.68
C SER A 141 9.01 4.43 -11.47
N LEU A 142 8.39 5.60 -11.60
CA LEU A 142 8.18 6.55 -10.49
C LEU A 142 7.28 5.95 -9.41
N THR A 143 6.23 5.24 -9.80
CA THR A 143 5.32 4.58 -8.84
C THR A 143 6.02 3.45 -8.08
N ASN A 144 6.82 2.63 -8.77
CA ASN A 144 7.62 1.59 -8.10
C ASN A 144 8.67 2.20 -7.15
N PHE A 145 9.32 3.29 -7.55
CA PHE A 145 10.25 4.01 -6.68
C PHE A 145 9.57 4.66 -5.48
N GLY A 146 8.42 5.30 -5.71
CA GLY A 146 7.59 5.89 -4.66
C GLY A 146 7.11 4.85 -3.65
N THR A 147 6.75 3.65 -4.12
CA THR A 147 6.36 2.53 -3.25
C THR A 147 7.52 2.04 -2.38
N ALA A 148 8.73 1.96 -2.95
CA ALA A 148 9.93 1.60 -2.20
C ALA A 148 10.26 2.63 -1.11
N PHE A 149 10.01 3.91 -1.36
CA PHE A 149 10.20 4.98 -0.38
C PHE A 149 9.01 5.14 0.60
N GLY A 150 7.78 4.79 0.20
CA GLY A 150 6.56 4.96 0.99
C GLY A 150 6.50 4.11 2.25
N MET A 151 7.11 2.93 2.23
CA MET A 151 7.27 2.13 3.45
C MET A 151 8.35 2.69 4.40
N GLY A 152 9.16 3.66 3.98
CA GLY A 152 10.29 4.17 4.74
C GLY A 152 9.90 4.88 6.04
N LEU A 153 8.95 5.82 6.00
CA LEU A 153 8.57 6.59 7.18
C LEU A 153 7.81 5.76 8.21
N ILE A 154 6.89 4.91 7.79
CA ILE A 154 6.20 3.98 8.71
C ILE A 154 7.21 3.03 9.36
N VAL A 155 8.16 2.47 8.61
CA VAL A 155 9.19 1.58 9.18
C VAL A 155 10.13 2.35 10.12
N VAL A 156 10.57 3.56 9.76
CA VAL A 156 11.43 4.38 10.62
C VAL A 156 10.69 4.79 11.89
N THR A 157 9.45 5.25 11.79
CA THR A 157 8.61 5.59 12.94
C THR A 157 8.33 4.38 13.81
N PHE A 158 8.03 3.22 13.22
CA PHE A 158 7.82 1.97 13.94
C PHE A 158 9.09 1.49 14.66
N MET A 159 10.25 1.56 14.00
CA MET A 159 11.54 1.23 14.62
C MET A 159 11.92 2.23 15.71
N ALA A 160 11.68 3.52 15.50
CA ALA A 160 11.92 4.57 16.50
C ALA A 160 10.98 4.43 17.71
N THR A 161 9.71 4.09 17.50
CA THR A 161 8.76 3.84 18.61
C THR A 161 9.05 2.53 19.33
N LEU A 162 9.52 1.48 18.63
CA LEU A 162 10.03 0.26 19.26
C LEU A 162 11.30 0.52 20.09
N GLN A 163 12.17 1.43 19.67
CA GLN A 163 13.37 1.81 20.42
C GLN A 163 13.07 2.73 21.61
N LEU A 164 11.98 3.49 21.57
CA LEU A 164 11.53 4.33 22.68
C LEU A 164 10.61 3.57 23.67
N GLY A 165 10.01 2.45 23.25
CA GLY A 165 9.32 1.50 24.11
C GLY A 165 10.28 0.47 24.69
N GLY A 166 11.23 0.91 25.52
CA GLY A 166 12.12 0.03 26.28
C GLY A 166 11.31 -0.95 27.13
N VAL A 167 11.12 -2.16 26.60
CA VAL A 167 10.62 -3.31 27.33
C VAL A 167 11.67 -3.65 28.39
N ALA A 168 11.45 -3.19 29.61
CA ALA A 168 12.07 -3.79 30.78
C ALA A 168 11.58 -5.26 30.84
N PRO A 169 12.47 -6.26 30.90
CA PRO A 169 12.07 -7.65 30.99
C PRO A 169 11.23 -7.85 32.26
N PRO A 170 10.20 -8.71 32.24
CA PRO A 170 9.43 -9.02 33.43
C PRO A 170 10.37 -9.60 34.48
N SER A 171 10.53 -8.89 35.60
CA SER A 171 11.20 -9.43 36.78
C SER A 171 10.43 -10.68 37.22
N ARG A 172 11.11 -11.83 37.14
CA ARG A 172 10.66 -13.06 37.77
C ARG A 172 10.36 -12.73 39.23
N ARG A 173 9.09 -12.79 39.61
CA ARG A 173 8.71 -12.87 41.03
C ARG A 173 9.02 -14.29 41.52
N PRO A 174 9.55 -14.46 42.74
CA PRO A 174 9.36 -15.72 43.48
C PRO A 174 7.90 -15.88 43.90
#